data_AF-A0A9D5K0T3-F1
#
_entry.id   AF-A0A9D5K0T3-F1
#
_cell.length_a   1.000
_cell.length_b   1.000
_cell.length_c   1.000
_cell.angle_alpha   90.00
_cell.angle_beta   90.00
_cell.angle_gamma   90.00
#
_symmetry.space_group_name_H-M   'P 1'
#
loop_
_entity.id
_entity.type
_entity.pdbx_description
1 polymer ?
#
loop_
_entity_poly.entity_id
_entity_poly.type
_entity_poly.pdbx_seq_one_letter_code
_entity_poly.pdbx_strand_id
1 'polypeptide(L)'
;MKNYSPSNDQGGIQLPVARVKVRCPENSRLQRLTARSFFSAAKAAVSIPCIAGLIFVVSVVDADARRRDRDRPWHEGASEVKVWTYPDSFRDSLREANDIGPNIALRNYQKYPFQKREKLVFVGGWGFISAGFGIMEAHPTKENPNVLSIGAKGFTNRFVSAFKKVRDYAHARVDANGFYPLFFEQHLHEEDYRDHRWTIYDHQKGRVFTQKTQDSSTDASAFTHNLLSLLYYIRTMDYAPGDSFTVMCFVHEKDYPLHFNVLKREKIEVPAGDFTCLKLKPRLVGDGRGFTKRDEMYIWVTDDEHHMPVLVKAKAKLGHLWAELIHYERD
;
A
#
# COMPACT_ATOMS: atom_id res chain seq x y z
N MET A 1 -56.03 20.46 22.16
CA MET A 1 -55.38 20.17 20.85
C MET A 1 -54.18 21.09 20.76
N LYS A 2 -52.93 20.64 20.87
CA LYS A 2 -52.24 19.63 20.06
C LYS A 2 -51.23 18.85 20.92
N ASN A 3 -51.18 17.54 20.69
CA ASN A 3 -50.14 16.63 21.16
C ASN A 3 -48.88 16.80 20.30
N TYR A 4 -47.70 16.71 20.90
CA TYR A 4 -46.45 16.49 20.18
C TYR A 4 -45.71 15.33 20.85
N SER A 5 -45.63 14.21 20.14
CA SER A 5 -44.78 13.06 20.48
C SER A 5 -43.32 13.35 20.10
N PRO A 6 -42.33 12.76 20.79
CA PRO A 6 -40.93 12.88 20.41
C PRO A 6 -40.59 11.86 19.30
N SER A 7 -40.07 12.32 18.17
CA SER A 7 -39.47 11.48 17.14
C SER A 7 -37.97 11.35 17.40
N ASN A 8 -37.51 10.10 17.54
CA ASN A 8 -36.11 9.69 17.47
C ASN A 8 -35.48 10.17 16.16
N ASP A 9 -34.40 10.92 16.24
CA ASP A 9 -33.55 11.23 15.08
C ASP A 9 -32.13 10.69 15.36
N GLN A 10 -31.83 9.53 14.77
CA GLN A 10 -30.47 9.01 14.67
C GLN A 10 -29.81 9.69 13.46
N GLY A 11 -29.08 10.77 13.70
CA GLY A 11 -28.29 11.46 12.68
C GLY A 11 -27.04 10.66 12.29
N GLY A 12 -27.20 9.63 11.46
CA GLY A 12 -26.11 9.02 10.70
C GLY A 12 -25.88 9.82 9.41
N ILE A 13 -24.72 10.47 9.27
CA ILE A 13 -24.33 11.13 8.02
C ILE A 13 -24.09 10.03 6.96
N GLN A 14 -25.08 9.82 6.10
CA GLN A 14 -24.99 8.96 4.93
C GLN A 14 -24.36 9.79 3.79
N LEU A 15 -23.07 9.57 3.51
CA LEU A 15 -22.42 10.22 2.37
C LEU A 15 -22.93 9.59 1.06
N PRO A 16 -23.39 10.39 0.09
CA PRO A 16 -23.85 9.85 -1.19
C PRO A 16 -22.65 9.39 -2.03
N VAL A 17 -22.73 8.16 -2.55
CA VAL A 17 -21.85 7.69 -3.64
C VAL A 17 -22.26 8.44 -4.92
N ALA A 18 -21.73 9.64 -5.11
CA ALA A 18 -21.99 10.44 -6.29
C ALA A 18 -21.26 9.85 -7.51
N ARG A 19 -22.01 9.44 -8.55
CA ARG A 19 -21.47 9.28 -9.90
C ARG A 19 -21.15 10.67 -10.45
N VAL A 20 -19.92 11.13 -10.28
CA VAL A 20 -19.47 12.43 -10.79
C VAL A 20 -19.25 12.35 -12.30
N LYS A 21 -20.03 13.14 -13.05
CA LYS A 21 -19.78 13.44 -14.46
C LYS A 21 -18.92 14.72 -14.53
N VAL A 22 -17.61 14.58 -14.68
CA VAL A 22 -16.67 15.72 -14.66
C VAL A 22 -16.67 16.44 -16.01
N ARG A 23 -16.98 17.75 -16.01
CA ARG A 23 -16.53 18.71 -17.04
C ARG A 23 -15.32 19.45 -16.48
N CYS A 24 -14.25 19.54 -17.28
CA CYS A 24 -13.00 20.20 -16.92
C CYS A 24 -13.05 21.70 -17.31
N PRO A 25 -12.65 22.65 -16.44
CA PRO A 25 -12.28 24.00 -16.85
C PRO A 25 -10.79 24.08 -17.19
N GLU A 26 -10.45 24.82 -18.24
CA GLU A 26 -9.09 25.09 -18.71
C GLU A 26 -8.31 26.08 -17.82
N ASN A 27 -7.00 25.82 -17.72
CA ASN A 27 -5.89 26.76 -17.44
C ASN A 27 -5.81 27.36 -16.01
N SER A 28 -4.66 27.49 -15.33
CA SER A 28 -3.28 27.68 -15.78
C SER A 28 -2.26 27.51 -14.62
N ARG A 29 -1.00 27.25 -14.99
CA ARG A 29 0.25 27.43 -14.19
C ARG A 29 0.45 26.58 -12.92
N LEU A 30 0.90 25.34 -13.10
CA LEU A 30 1.84 24.65 -12.19
C LEU A 30 2.67 23.65 -13.02
N GLN A 31 3.70 24.18 -13.68
CA GLN A 31 4.58 23.42 -14.56
C GLN A 31 5.75 22.81 -13.78
N ARG A 32 6.00 21.52 -14.09
CA ARG A 32 7.17 20.68 -13.77
C ARG A 32 7.17 19.97 -12.41
N LEU A 33 6.35 18.92 -12.31
CA LEU A 33 6.71 17.65 -11.64
C LEU A 33 5.77 16.57 -12.20
N THR A 34 6.29 15.75 -13.11
CA THR A 34 5.52 14.75 -13.87
C THR A 34 5.15 13.56 -12.97
N ALA A 35 4.09 12.84 -13.33
CA ALA A 35 3.61 11.56 -12.77
C ALA A 35 4.66 10.42 -12.70
N ARG A 36 5.92 10.71 -13.03
CA ARG A 36 7.08 9.86 -12.76
C ARG A 36 7.22 9.51 -11.28
N SER A 37 6.73 10.33 -10.35
CA SER A 37 6.99 10.18 -8.90
C SER A 37 6.24 9.03 -8.23
N PHE A 38 4.98 8.74 -8.58
CA PHE A 38 4.24 7.63 -7.97
C PHE A 38 4.77 6.27 -8.43
N PHE A 39 5.08 6.15 -9.73
CA PHE A 39 5.89 5.04 -10.24
C PHE A 39 7.37 5.19 -9.90
N SER A 40 7.81 6.27 -9.24
CA SER A 40 9.10 6.35 -8.55
C SER A 40 8.98 5.93 -7.10
N ALA A 41 7.79 5.61 -6.57
CA ALA A 41 7.60 4.87 -5.33
C ALA A 41 7.63 3.37 -5.63
N ALA A 42 6.86 2.94 -6.64
CA ALA A 42 6.93 1.59 -7.19
C ALA A 42 8.26 1.33 -7.93
N LYS A 43 8.86 2.35 -8.57
CA LYS A 43 10.26 2.31 -9.00
C LYS A 43 11.22 2.65 -7.88
N ALA A 44 10.93 3.32 -6.77
CA ALA A 44 11.92 3.41 -5.67
C ALA A 44 12.15 2.02 -5.08
N ALA A 45 11.11 1.18 -5.03
CA ALA A 45 11.27 -0.26 -4.81
C ALA A 45 12.09 -0.99 -5.92
N VAL A 46 12.41 -0.32 -7.04
CA VAL A 46 13.11 -0.81 -8.26
C VAL A 46 14.24 0.15 -8.72
N SER A 47 14.61 1.15 -7.92
CA SER A 47 15.53 2.23 -8.27
C SER A 47 16.21 2.74 -7.01
N ILE A 48 16.38 1.82 -6.08
CA ILE A 48 17.61 1.67 -5.37
C ILE A 48 18.72 1.36 -6.41
N PRO A 49 19.94 1.90 -6.29
CA PRO A 49 21.09 1.58 -7.15
C PRO A 49 21.42 0.08 -7.34
N CYS A 50 20.69 -0.87 -6.72
CA CYS A 50 20.91 -2.33 -6.85
C CYS A 50 20.74 -2.87 -8.25
N ILE A 51 19.76 -2.37 -9.00
CA ILE A 51 19.26 -3.12 -10.15
C ILE A 51 20.22 -3.07 -11.33
N ALA A 52 21.06 -2.03 -11.43
CA ALA A 52 22.14 -2.01 -12.42
C ALA A 52 23.26 -3.01 -12.10
N GLY A 53 23.61 -3.19 -10.81
CA GLY A 53 24.61 -4.17 -10.37
C GLY A 53 24.12 -5.62 -10.43
N LEU A 54 22.84 -5.85 -10.12
CA LEU A 54 22.23 -7.19 -10.16
C LEU A 54 22.20 -7.81 -11.56
N ILE A 55 22.03 -6.97 -12.59
CA ILE A 55 22.03 -7.41 -14.00
C ILE A 55 23.40 -8.01 -14.38
N PHE A 56 24.50 -7.47 -13.87
CA PHE A 56 25.86 -7.93 -14.19
C PHE A 56 26.22 -9.25 -13.47
N VAL A 57 25.77 -9.38 -12.23
CA VAL A 57 26.01 -10.55 -11.38
C VAL A 57 25.26 -11.79 -11.88
N VAL A 58 24.00 -11.64 -12.32
CA VAL A 58 23.16 -12.79 -12.70
C VAL A 58 23.59 -13.44 -14.02
N SER A 59 24.33 -12.73 -14.87
CA SER A 59 24.95 -13.27 -16.08
C SER A 59 26.05 -14.31 -15.82
N VAL A 60 26.54 -14.43 -14.57
CA VAL A 60 27.71 -15.27 -14.24
C VAL A 60 27.35 -16.46 -13.34
N VAL A 61 26.09 -16.60 -12.91
CA VAL A 61 25.71 -17.51 -11.82
C VAL A 61 24.88 -18.68 -12.33
N ASP A 62 25.22 -19.89 -11.88
CA ASP A 62 24.58 -21.16 -12.25
C ASP A 62 23.06 -21.18 -11.96
N ALA A 63 22.28 -21.89 -12.78
CA ALA A 63 20.83 -22.07 -12.62
C ALA A 63 20.46 -22.83 -11.34
N ASP A 64 21.37 -23.65 -10.84
CA ASP A 64 21.14 -24.53 -9.69
C ASP A 64 21.29 -23.81 -8.33
N ALA A 65 22.18 -22.82 -8.25
CA ALA A 65 22.25 -21.90 -7.11
C ALA A 65 21.00 -21.01 -6.97
N ARG A 66 20.33 -20.73 -8.11
CA ARG A 66 19.11 -19.92 -8.19
C ARG A 66 17.85 -20.65 -7.74
N ARG A 67 17.80 -21.99 -7.83
CA ARG A 67 16.71 -22.82 -7.29
C ARG A 67 16.83 -22.95 -5.77
N ARG A 68 18.03 -23.28 -5.27
CA ARG A 68 18.29 -23.46 -3.83
C ARG A 68 17.97 -22.25 -2.94
N ASP A 69 18.10 -21.02 -3.44
CA ASP A 69 17.78 -19.81 -2.65
C ASP A 69 16.27 -19.49 -2.63
N ARG A 70 15.50 -20.02 -3.60
CA ARG A 70 14.02 -19.95 -3.59
C ARG A 70 13.41 -20.86 -2.52
N ASP A 71 14.08 -21.97 -2.25
CA ASP A 71 13.65 -23.01 -1.31
C ASP A 71 14.12 -22.75 0.14
N ARG A 72 14.80 -21.62 0.39
CA ARG A 72 15.26 -21.25 1.74
C ARG A 72 14.13 -20.65 2.59
N PRO A 73 14.08 -20.91 3.90
CA PRO A 73 13.01 -20.38 4.76
C PRO A 73 13.12 -18.84 4.87
N TRP A 74 12.10 -18.13 4.37
CA TRP A 74 11.96 -16.67 4.50
C TRP A 74 12.04 -16.15 5.94
N HIS A 75 11.84 -17.03 6.93
CA HIS A 75 11.96 -16.78 8.36
C HIS A 75 13.33 -16.22 8.76
N GLU A 76 14.42 -16.72 8.17
CA GLU A 76 15.79 -16.25 8.47
C GLU A 76 15.91 -14.76 8.12
N GLY A 77 15.60 -14.38 6.87
CA GLY A 77 15.68 -12.99 6.41
C GLY A 77 14.70 -12.06 7.13
N ALA A 78 13.51 -12.56 7.49
CA ALA A 78 12.50 -11.82 8.23
C ALA A 78 12.94 -11.43 9.64
N SER A 79 13.81 -12.25 10.26
CA SER A 79 14.38 -12.01 11.61
C SER A 79 15.45 -10.92 11.60
N GLU A 80 16.11 -10.70 10.45
CA GLU A 80 17.11 -9.64 10.29
C GLU A 80 16.49 -8.25 10.08
N VAL A 81 15.20 -8.18 9.71
CA VAL A 81 14.51 -6.90 9.53
C VAL A 81 14.17 -6.32 10.90
N LYS A 82 14.85 -5.24 11.27
CA LYS A 82 14.59 -4.52 12.52
C LYS A 82 13.19 -3.91 12.48
N VAL A 83 12.28 -4.48 13.26
CA VAL A 83 10.93 -3.94 13.48
C VAL A 83 10.99 -3.01 14.69
N TRP A 84 10.81 -1.73 14.43
CA TRP A 84 10.51 -0.74 15.46
C TRP A 84 9.49 0.23 14.90
N THR A 85 8.75 0.88 15.78
CA THR A 85 7.74 1.89 15.44
C THR A 85 8.01 3.11 16.30
N TYR A 86 7.67 4.31 15.82
CA TYR A 86 7.68 5.48 16.71
C TYR A 86 6.79 5.20 17.94
N PRO A 87 7.13 5.69 19.15
CA PRO A 87 6.29 5.48 20.32
C PRO A 87 5.00 6.31 20.23
N ASP A 88 3.97 5.94 21.01
CA ASP A 88 2.71 6.70 21.02
C ASP A 88 2.93 8.14 21.48
N SER A 89 3.82 8.37 22.45
CA SER A 89 4.22 9.72 22.88
C SER A 89 4.73 10.61 21.74
N PHE A 90 5.46 10.04 20.77
CA PHE A 90 5.91 10.81 19.61
C PHE A 90 4.73 11.19 18.71
N ARG A 91 3.84 10.23 18.40
CA ARG A 91 2.64 10.51 17.60
C ARG A 91 1.73 11.54 18.28
N ASP A 92 1.54 11.41 19.58
CA ASP A 92 0.70 12.33 20.35
C ASP A 92 1.31 13.74 20.35
N SER A 93 2.64 13.86 20.46
CA SER A 93 3.32 15.16 20.34
C SER A 93 3.12 15.81 18.96
N LEU A 94 3.12 15.01 17.88
CA LEU A 94 2.82 15.52 16.54
C LEU A 94 1.37 15.99 16.41
N ARG A 95 0.42 15.28 17.04
CA ARG A 95 -0.99 15.66 17.03
C ARG A 95 -1.24 16.94 17.79
N GLU A 96 -0.64 17.06 18.98
CA GLU A 96 -0.71 18.26 19.81
C GLU A 96 -0.12 19.47 19.09
N ALA A 97 1.10 19.35 18.56
CA ALA A 97 1.79 20.43 17.86
C ALA A 97 1.04 20.95 16.62
N ASN A 98 0.22 20.10 16.00
CA ASN A 98 -0.50 20.42 14.76
C ASN A 98 -2.02 20.57 14.94
N ASP A 99 -2.52 20.58 16.18
CA ASP A 99 -3.95 20.67 16.51
C ASP A 99 -4.79 19.58 15.80
N ILE A 100 -4.27 18.35 15.73
CA ILE A 100 -4.94 17.22 15.09
C ILE A 100 -5.87 16.55 16.10
N GLY A 101 -7.18 16.69 15.87
CA GLY A 101 -8.22 16.11 16.70
C GLY A 101 -8.24 14.57 16.72
N PRO A 102 -9.18 13.96 17.45
CA PRO A 102 -9.42 12.52 17.40
C PRO A 102 -9.94 12.13 16.01
N ASN A 103 -9.05 11.64 15.14
CA ASN A 103 -9.39 11.09 13.82
C ASN A 103 -9.98 9.68 13.88
N ILE A 104 -10.66 9.30 14.95
CA ILE A 104 -11.21 7.94 15.11
C ILE A 104 -12.68 7.95 14.72
N ALA A 105 -13.12 6.89 14.02
CA ALA A 105 -14.52 6.66 13.66
C ALA A 105 -15.22 7.82 12.90
N LEU A 106 -14.48 8.58 12.10
CA LEU A 106 -15.03 9.63 11.23
C LEU A 106 -15.93 9.07 10.11
N ARG A 107 -15.76 7.78 9.81
CA ARG A 107 -16.59 6.98 8.91
C ARG A 107 -16.69 5.58 9.50
N ASN A 108 -17.77 4.87 9.20
CA ASN A 108 -17.96 3.48 9.62
C ASN A 108 -18.26 2.61 8.38
N TYR A 109 -17.52 1.52 8.22
CA TYR A 109 -17.87 0.42 7.33
C TYR A 109 -18.24 -0.82 8.15
N GLN A 110 -19.22 -1.57 7.64
CA GLN A 110 -19.50 -2.90 8.16
C GLN A 110 -18.33 -3.83 7.82
N LYS A 111 -17.50 -4.09 8.84
CA LYS A 111 -16.59 -5.23 9.03
C LYS A 111 -15.73 -5.68 7.81
N TYR A 112 -14.41 -5.63 7.95
CA TYR A 112 -13.46 -6.02 6.88
C TYR A 112 -12.98 -7.48 6.97
N PRO A 113 -12.48 -8.07 5.88
CA PRO A 113 -12.12 -9.49 5.84
C PRO A 113 -10.86 -9.89 6.64
N PHE A 114 -10.15 -8.94 7.26
CA PHE A 114 -8.86 -9.16 7.93
C PHE A 114 -8.77 -8.44 9.29
N GLN A 115 -9.87 -8.45 10.05
CA GLN A 115 -9.94 -7.80 11.37
C GLN A 115 -9.21 -8.53 12.51
N LYS A 116 -8.81 -9.79 12.28
CA LYS A 116 -7.97 -10.52 13.23
C LYS A 116 -6.51 -10.47 12.79
N ARG A 117 -5.76 -11.53 13.05
CA ARG A 117 -4.38 -11.67 12.61
C ARG A 117 -4.37 -12.22 11.20
N GLU A 118 -3.61 -11.55 10.34
CA GLU A 118 -3.30 -12.01 9.01
C GLU A 118 -1.80 -11.87 8.77
N LYS A 119 -1.23 -12.83 8.05
CA LYS A 119 0.13 -12.80 7.55
C LYS A 119 0.14 -13.29 6.11
N LEU A 120 0.71 -12.49 5.22
CA LEU A 120 0.89 -12.81 3.81
C LEU A 120 2.38 -12.73 3.48
N VAL A 121 2.94 -13.80 2.94
CA VAL A 121 4.35 -13.87 2.55
C VAL A 121 4.44 -14.00 1.04
N PHE A 122 5.23 -13.13 0.43
CA PHE A 122 5.47 -13.08 -0.99
C PHE A 122 6.94 -13.34 -1.29
N VAL A 123 7.21 -14.03 -2.38
CA VAL A 123 8.51 -13.99 -3.04
C VAL A 123 8.44 -13.03 -4.22
N GLY A 124 9.38 -12.09 -4.27
CA GLY A 124 9.47 -11.07 -5.30
C GLY A 124 10.65 -11.32 -6.23
N GLY A 125 10.53 -10.88 -7.48
CA GLY A 125 11.55 -11.10 -8.48
C GLY A 125 11.45 -10.23 -9.72
N TRP A 126 12.41 -10.45 -10.60
CA TRP A 126 12.55 -9.76 -11.87
C TRP A 126 12.87 -10.77 -12.99
N GLY A 127 12.06 -10.80 -14.04
CA GLY A 127 12.16 -11.82 -15.08
C GLY A 127 11.98 -13.22 -14.48
N PHE A 128 12.98 -14.07 -14.60
CA PHE A 128 13.00 -15.41 -14.00
C PHE A 128 13.75 -15.48 -12.65
N ILE A 129 14.22 -14.33 -12.15
CA ILE A 129 15.12 -14.25 -10.99
C ILE A 129 14.31 -13.87 -9.76
N SER A 130 14.40 -14.68 -8.69
CA SER A 130 13.92 -14.27 -7.37
C SER A 130 14.92 -13.31 -6.74
N ALA A 131 14.44 -12.20 -6.20
CA ALA A 131 15.25 -11.13 -5.61
C ALA A 131 15.11 -11.02 -4.09
N GLY A 132 13.98 -11.46 -3.53
CA GLY A 132 13.72 -11.31 -2.11
C GLY A 132 12.30 -11.66 -1.72
N PHE A 133 11.92 -11.25 -0.52
CA PHE A 133 10.64 -11.55 0.08
C PHE A 133 9.96 -10.30 0.60
N GLY A 134 8.63 -10.33 0.59
CA GLY A 134 7.76 -9.38 1.26
C GLY A 134 6.93 -10.09 2.30
N ILE A 135 6.81 -9.54 3.51
CA ILE A 135 5.90 -10.07 4.54
C ILE A 135 4.97 -8.95 4.94
N MET A 136 3.67 -9.15 4.77
CA MET A 136 2.63 -8.26 5.24
C MET A 136 1.93 -8.89 6.43
N GLU A 137 1.75 -8.13 7.50
CA GLU A 137 1.07 -8.58 8.71
C GLU A 137 0.03 -7.55 9.12
N ALA A 138 -1.19 -7.98 9.43
CA ALA A 138 -2.26 -7.15 9.96
C ALA A 138 -2.77 -7.73 11.27
N HIS A 139 -3.01 -6.88 12.27
CA HIS A 139 -3.60 -7.28 13.56
C HIS A 139 -4.15 -6.06 14.31
N PRO A 140 -5.14 -6.21 15.20
CA PRO A 140 -5.51 -5.16 16.14
C PRO A 140 -4.33 -4.75 17.02
N THR A 141 -4.19 -3.46 17.32
CA THR A 141 -3.22 -3.00 18.31
C THR A 141 -3.64 -3.45 19.72
N LYS A 142 -2.67 -3.68 20.60
CA LYS A 142 -2.97 -4.09 21.99
C LYS A 142 -3.54 -2.93 22.80
N GLU A 143 -3.13 -1.72 22.45
CA GLU A 143 -3.44 -0.48 23.15
C GLU A 143 -4.85 0.02 22.80
N ASN A 144 -5.27 -0.15 21.53
CA ASN A 144 -6.58 0.28 21.07
C ASN A 144 -7.16 -0.70 20.02
N PRO A 145 -8.20 -1.48 20.36
CA PRO A 145 -8.80 -2.42 19.42
C PRO A 145 -9.49 -1.74 18.22
N ASN A 146 -9.77 -0.43 18.31
CA ASN A 146 -10.27 0.37 17.19
C ASN A 146 -9.16 0.84 16.23
N VAL A 147 -7.92 0.40 16.44
CA VAL A 147 -6.78 0.68 15.56
C VAL A 147 -6.19 -0.64 15.08
N LEU A 148 -6.09 -0.78 13.77
CA LEU A 148 -5.37 -1.88 13.12
C LEU A 148 -3.91 -1.46 12.91
N SER A 149 -3.02 -2.39 13.24
CA SER A 149 -1.60 -2.37 12.95
C SER A 149 -1.36 -3.14 11.66
N ILE A 150 -0.83 -2.48 10.63
CA ILE A 150 -0.48 -3.09 9.36
C ILE A 150 1.02 -2.89 9.13
N GLY A 151 1.79 -3.96 9.19
CA GLY A 151 3.23 -3.98 8.93
C GLY A 151 3.57 -4.60 7.59
N ALA A 152 4.64 -4.12 6.96
CA ALA A 152 5.22 -4.71 5.76
C ALA A 152 6.75 -4.74 5.87
N LYS A 153 7.34 -5.93 5.77
CA LYS A 153 8.79 -6.14 5.67
C LYS A 153 9.16 -6.41 4.23
N GLY A 154 10.22 -5.79 3.74
CA GLY A 154 10.84 -6.10 2.45
C GLY A 154 12.30 -6.43 2.63
N PHE A 155 12.75 -7.58 2.13
CA PHE A 155 14.15 -7.97 2.27
C PHE A 155 14.66 -8.80 1.11
N THR A 156 15.91 -8.56 0.73
CA THR A 156 16.57 -9.33 -0.33
C THR A 156 16.96 -10.73 0.15
N ASN A 157 16.91 -11.71 -0.76
CA ASN A 157 17.37 -13.07 -0.49
C ASN A 157 18.90 -13.11 -0.31
N ARG A 158 19.49 -14.26 0.03
CA ARG A 158 20.93 -14.32 0.33
C ARG A 158 21.77 -13.99 -0.89
N PHE A 159 21.37 -14.49 -2.06
CA PHE A 159 22.08 -14.24 -3.30
C PHE A 159 22.12 -12.74 -3.62
N VAL A 160 20.97 -12.06 -3.58
CA VAL A 160 20.91 -10.62 -3.81
C VAL A 160 21.57 -9.85 -2.67
N SER A 161 21.41 -10.28 -1.42
CA SER A 161 22.04 -9.63 -0.25
C SER A 161 23.56 -9.60 -0.32
N ALA A 162 24.21 -10.53 -1.03
CA ALA A 162 25.66 -10.54 -1.22
C ALA A 162 26.17 -9.36 -2.06
N PHE A 163 25.29 -8.79 -2.91
CA PHE A 163 25.61 -7.63 -3.75
C PHE A 163 24.85 -6.39 -3.32
N LYS A 164 23.68 -6.58 -2.71
CA LYS A 164 22.82 -5.53 -2.20
C LYS A 164 21.85 -6.01 -1.13
N LYS A 165 22.14 -5.66 0.12
CA LYS A 165 21.29 -5.97 1.27
C LYS A 165 20.18 -4.92 1.42
N VAL A 166 18.92 -5.35 1.39
CA VAL A 166 17.73 -4.52 1.69
C VAL A 166 17.00 -5.13 2.89
N ARG A 167 16.63 -4.31 3.88
CA ARG A 167 15.93 -4.70 5.10
C ARG A 167 14.94 -3.61 5.51
N ASP A 168 13.94 -3.41 4.67
CA ASP A 168 12.98 -2.32 4.84
C ASP A 168 11.79 -2.75 5.68
N TYR A 169 11.25 -1.79 6.42
CA TYR A 169 10.02 -1.95 7.18
C TYR A 169 9.12 -0.74 6.97
N ALA A 170 7.84 -0.99 6.70
CA ALA A 170 6.81 0.03 6.68
C ALA A 170 5.69 -0.38 7.65
N HIS A 171 5.09 0.61 8.31
CA HIS A 171 4.01 0.38 9.26
C HIS A 171 2.93 1.44 9.10
N ALA A 172 1.68 1.01 9.12
CA ALA A 172 0.52 1.89 9.14
C ALA A 172 -0.33 1.56 10.36
N ARG A 173 -0.71 2.59 11.12
CA ARG A 173 -1.86 2.54 12.02
C ARG A 173 -3.08 3.00 11.25
N VAL A 174 -4.13 2.20 11.27
CA VAL A 174 -5.37 2.42 10.50
C VAL A 174 -6.56 2.41 11.44
N ASP A 175 -7.50 3.33 11.25
CA ASP A 175 -8.76 3.28 11.98
C ASP A 175 -9.55 2.03 11.58
N ALA A 176 -9.89 1.19 12.57
CA ALA A 176 -10.54 -0.10 12.36
C ALA A 176 -12.04 0.01 12.05
N ASN A 177 -12.64 1.20 12.13
CA ASN A 177 -14.06 1.43 11.85
C ASN A 177 -14.27 1.99 10.43
N GLY A 178 -13.47 2.94 9.99
CA GLY A 178 -13.60 3.63 8.71
C GLY A 178 -12.52 3.31 7.68
N PHE A 179 -11.52 2.51 8.06
CA PHE A 179 -10.41 2.05 7.23
C PHE A 179 -9.66 3.19 6.55
N TYR A 180 -9.00 4.05 7.32
CA TYR A 180 -8.14 5.10 6.79
C TYR A 180 -6.91 5.26 7.70
N PRO A 181 -5.76 5.65 7.14
CA PRO A 181 -4.52 5.70 7.91
C PRO A 181 -4.53 6.85 8.92
N LEU A 182 -4.17 6.55 10.16
CA LEU A 182 -3.95 7.55 11.21
C LEU A 182 -2.49 8.01 11.22
N PHE A 183 -1.58 7.06 10.98
CA PHE A 183 -0.14 7.28 10.96
C PHE A 183 0.52 6.27 10.02
N PHE A 184 1.54 6.69 9.30
CA PHE A 184 2.35 5.85 8.43
C PHE A 184 3.82 6.15 8.62
N GLU A 185 4.64 5.10 8.73
CA GLU A 185 6.09 5.20 8.89
C GLU A 185 6.82 4.21 7.99
N GLN A 186 8.03 4.60 7.60
CA GLN A 186 8.91 3.80 6.76
C GLN A 186 10.33 3.88 7.33
N HIS A 187 10.98 2.73 7.42
CA HIS A 187 12.35 2.57 7.85
C HIS A 187 13.10 1.81 6.75
N LEU A 188 13.89 2.55 5.99
CA LEU A 188 14.65 2.02 4.86
C LEU A 188 16.06 1.70 5.32
N HIS A 189 16.52 0.50 4.99
CA HIS A 189 17.84 0.01 5.34
C HIS A 189 18.39 -0.76 4.15
N GLU A 190 19.12 -0.05 3.29
CA GLU A 190 19.62 -0.57 2.03
C GLU A 190 21.13 -0.36 1.95
N GLU A 191 21.93 -1.40 2.23
CA GLU A 191 23.39 -1.31 2.36
C GLU A 191 23.82 -0.20 3.33
N ASP A 192 24.31 0.94 2.82
CA ASP A 192 24.75 2.11 3.57
C ASP A 192 23.65 3.19 3.67
N TYR A 193 22.57 3.05 2.92
CA TYR A 193 21.46 3.99 2.94
C TYR A 193 20.52 3.71 4.11
N ARG A 194 20.26 4.74 4.91
CA ARG A 194 19.29 4.72 6.00
C ARG A 194 18.37 5.92 5.85
N ASP A 195 17.07 5.66 5.91
CA ASP A 195 16.07 6.71 5.90
C ASP A 195 14.88 6.33 6.78
N HIS A 196 14.33 7.32 7.48
CA HIS A 196 13.19 7.17 8.36
C HIS A 196 12.19 8.24 8.04
N ARG A 197 11.02 7.85 7.55
CA ARG A 197 9.96 8.77 7.15
C ARG A 197 8.72 8.50 7.96
N TRP A 198 7.97 9.57 8.25
CA TRP A 198 6.66 9.47 8.86
C TRP A 198 5.67 10.40 8.16
N THR A 199 4.41 10.05 8.29
CA THR A 199 3.26 10.82 7.80
C THR A 199 2.13 10.69 8.81
N ILE A 200 1.56 11.81 9.24
CA ILE A 200 0.39 11.85 10.11
C ILE A 200 -0.77 12.55 9.39
N TYR A 201 -1.97 11.99 9.56
CA TYR A 201 -3.15 12.37 8.79
C TYR A 201 -4.13 13.12 9.68
N ASP A 202 -4.62 14.25 9.19
CA ASP A 202 -5.74 15.01 9.72
C ASP A 202 -6.91 14.93 8.73
N HIS A 203 -7.72 13.88 8.89
CA HIS A 203 -8.85 13.64 8.00
C HIS A 203 -10.02 14.60 8.26
N GLN A 204 -10.17 15.13 9.47
CA GLN A 204 -11.21 16.11 9.79
C GLN A 204 -10.98 17.42 9.03
N LYS A 205 -9.72 17.86 8.97
CA LYS A 205 -9.34 19.13 8.34
C LYS A 205 -8.75 18.97 6.94
N GLY A 206 -8.70 17.76 6.38
CA GLY A 206 -8.21 17.49 5.02
C GLY A 206 -6.73 17.80 4.82
N ARG A 207 -5.89 17.47 5.81
CA ARG A 207 -4.47 17.83 5.86
C ARG A 207 -3.58 16.64 6.19
N VAL A 208 -2.36 16.67 5.68
CA VAL A 208 -1.32 15.69 6.00
C VAL A 208 -0.04 16.42 6.38
N PHE A 209 0.64 15.91 7.40
CA PHE A 209 1.96 16.38 7.83
C PHE A 209 2.99 15.28 7.61
N THR A 210 4.14 15.66 7.10
CA THR A 210 5.26 14.74 6.84
C THR A 210 6.50 15.22 7.57
N GLN A 211 7.49 14.35 7.69
CA GLN A 211 8.79 14.74 8.26
C GLN A 211 9.42 15.98 7.60
N LYS A 212 9.20 16.18 6.30
CA LYS A 212 9.74 17.35 5.57
C LYS A 212 8.90 18.62 5.74
N THR A 213 7.64 18.46 6.09
CA THR A 213 6.67 19.55 6.19
C THR A 213 6.15 19.64 7.61
N GLN A 214 7.00 19.39 8.61
CA GLN A 214 6.56 19.32 10.01
C GLN A 214 5.85 20.61 10.45
N ASP A 215 6.27 21.76 9.91
CA ASP A 215 5.68 23.08 10.19
C ASP A 215 4.67 23.55 9.13
N SER A 216 4.37 22.72 8.12
CA SER A 216 3.39 23.05 7.08
C SER A 216 2.58 21.83 6.61
N SER A 217 1.26 21.96 6.58
CA SER A 217 0.42 20.87 6.05
C SER A 217 0.42 20.85 4.53
N THR A 218 0.29 19.65 3.97
CA THR A 218 -0.16 19.46 2.58
C THR A 218 -1.65 19.17 2.57
N ASP A 219 -2.39 19.79 1.65
CA ASP A 219 -3.80 19.45 1.44
C ASP A 219 -3.94 18.01 0.97
N ALA A 220 -4.92 17.32 1.53
CA ALA A 220 -5.18 15.93 1.24
C ALA A 220 -6.68 15.66 1.23
N SER A 221 -7.10 14.80 0.32
CA SER A 221 -8.49 14.36 0.27
C SER A 221 -8.88 13.65 1.55
N ALA A 222 -10.13 13.83 1.94
CA ALA A 222 -10.73 13.07 3.03
C ALA A 222 -10.49 11.56 2.80
N PHE A 223 -10.03 10.88 3.84
CA PHE A 223 -9.74 9.44 3.81
C PHE A 223 -8.70 9.01 2.76
N THR A 224 -7.75 9.88 2.38
CA THR A 224 -6.63 9.45 1.52
C THR A 224 -5.79 8.35 2.19
N HIS A 225 -5.26 7.43 1.38
CA HIS A 225 -4.49 6.28 1.84
C HIS A 225 -2.98 6.42 1.58
N ASN A 226 -2.14 5.73 2.34
CA ASN A 226 -0.79 5.40 1.87
C ASN A 226 -0.85 4.09 1.07
N LEU A 227 0.26 3.71 0.41
CA LEU A 227 0.30 2.48 -0.39
C LEU A 227 -0.05 1.22 0.41
N LEU A 228 0.38 1.14 1.68
CA LEU A 228 0.15 -0.03 2.51
C LEU A 228 -1.33 -0.13 2.92
N SER A 229 -1.92 0.95 3.44
CA SER A 229 -3.35 0.96 3.79
C SER A 229 -4.25 0.87 2.56
N LEU A 230 -3.84 1.39 1.39
CA LEU A 230 -4.57 1.26 0.14
C LEU A 230 -4.74 -0.21 -0.27
N LEU A 231 -3.67 -1.01 -0.21
CA LEU A 231 -3.70 -2.42 -0.58
C LEU A 231 -4.69 -3.23 0.27
N TYR A 232 -4.88 -2.85 1.53
CA TYR A 232 -5.89 -3.46 2.37
C TYR A 232 -7.29 -2.86 2.14
N TYR A 233 -7.38 -1.56 1.90
CA TYR A 233 -8.66 -0.88 1.71
C TYR A 233 -9.42 -1.39 0.50
N ILE A 234 -8.73 -1.60 -0.63
CA ILE A 234 -9.40 -2.12 -1.84
C ILE A 234 -10.06 -3.47 -1.58
N ARG A 235 -9.55 -4.28 -0.65
CA ARG A 235 -10.13 -5.59 -0.30
C ARG A 235 -11.48 -5.50 0.39
N THR A 236 -11.79 -4.33 0.94
CA THR A 236 -13.06 -4.03 1.62
C THR A 236 -14.18 -3.65 0.65
N MET A 237 -13.85 -3.46 -0.63
CA MET A 237 -14.81 -3.07 -1.65
C MET A 237 -15.40 -4.29 -2.32
N ASP A 238 -16.67 -4.17 -2.71
CA ASP A 238 -17.31 -5.11 -3.62
C ASP A 238 -17.08 -4.65 -5.06
N TYR A 239 -16.51 -5.53 -5.89
CA TYR A 239 -16.29 -5.27 -7.31
C TYR A 239 -16.26 -6.57 -8.12
N ALA A 240 -16.73 -6.48 -9.36
CA ALA A 240 -16.77 -7.57 -10.32
C ALA A 240 -16.05 -7.19 -11.62
N PRO A 241 -15.70 -8.16 -12.49
CA PRO A 241 -15.18 -7.87 -13.82
C PRO A 241 -16.06 -6.86 -14.59
N GLY A 242 -15.44 -5.81 -15.13
CA GLY A 242 -16.11 -4.70 -15.79
C GLY A 242 -16.24 -3.44 -14.91
N ASP A 243 -16.14 -3.59 -13.59
CA ASP A 243 -16.23 -2.46 -12.67
C ASP A 243 -14.97 -1.59 -12.68
N SER A 244 -15.13 -0.38 -12.16
CA SER A 244 -14.02 0.53 -11.89
C SER A 244 -14.32 1.42 -10.71
N PHE A 245 -13.27 1.78 -9.98
CA PHE A 245 -13.35 2.65 -8.81
C PHE A 245 -12.10 3.52 -8.69
N THR A 246 -12.16 4.57 -7.89
CA THR A 246 -11.03 5.47 -7.66
C THR A 246 -10.79 5.62 -6.17
N VAL A 247 -9.53 5.56 -5.75
CA VAL A 247 -9.10 5.79 -4.37
C VAL A 247 -8.02 6.86 -4.33
N MET A 248 -8.10 7.77 -3.37
CA MET A 248 -7.07 8.77 -3.15
C MET A 248 -5.88 8.17 -2.40
N CYS A 249 -4.67 8.46 -2.86
CA CYS A 249 -3.45 7.97 -2.26
C CYS A 249 -2.40 9.06 -2.12
N PHE A 250 -2.02 9.32 -0.87
CA PHE A 250 -0.97 10.24 -0.50
C PHE A 250 0.39 9.53 -0.54
N VAL A 251 1.24 9.94 -1.49
CA VAL A 251 2.58 9.41 -1.72
C VAL A 251 3.48 10.56 -2.17
N HIS A 252 4.71 10.61 -1.65
CA HIS A 252 5.69 11.65 -2.01
C HIS A 252 5.14 13.08 -1.89
N GLU A 253 4.54 13.39 -0.74
CA GLU A 253 4.02 14.72 -0.41
C GLU A 253 2.90 15.20 -1.35
N LYS A 254 2.23 14.27 -2.04
CA LYS A 254 1.14 14.59 -2.97
C LYS A 254 0.02 13.57 -2.87
N ASP A 255 -1.20 14.07 -3.01
CA ASP A 255 -2.40 13.24 -3.05
C ASP A 255 -2.81 12.94 -4.50
N TYR A 256 -2.94 11.66 -4.82
CA TYR A 256 -3.16 11.18 -6.18
C TYR A 256 -4.44 10.36 -6.31
N PRO A 257 -5.28 10.60 -7.33
CA PRO A 257 -6.40 9.72 -7.64
C PRO A 257 -5.90 8.47 -8.39
N LEU A 258 -6.02 7.32 -7.74
CA LEU A 258 -5.74 6.00 -8.32
C LEU A 258 -7.02 5.34 -8.76
N HIS A 259 -7.20 5.24 -10.08
CA HIS A 259 -8.28 4.55 -10.72
C HIS A 259 -7.95 3.09 -10.98
N PHE A 260 -8.82 2.19 -10.56
CA PHE A 260 -8.70 0.75 -10.72
C PHE A 260 -9.73 0.28 -11.73
N ASN A 261 -9.29 -0.52 -12.71
CA ASN A 261 -10.19 -1.29 -13.56
C ASN A 261 -10.16 -2.77 -13.16
N VAL A 262 -11.32 -3.37 -12.93
CA VAL A 262 -11.45 -4.81 -12.70
C VAL A 262 -11.63 -5.49 -14.05
N LEU A 263 -10.59 -6.17 -14.51
CA LEU A 263 -10.52 -6.58 -15.92
C LEU A 263 -11.27 -7.86 -16.19
N LYS A 264 -10.94 -8.92 -15.45
CA LYS A 264 -11.46 -10.27 -15.66
C LYS A 264 -11.17 -11.16 -14.47
N ARG A 265 -11.83 -12.30 -14.47
CA ARG A 265 -11.57 -13.44 -13.59
C ARG A 265 -10.64 -14.43 -14.29
N GLU A 266 -9.62 -14.92 -13.60
CA GLU A 266 -8.75 -15.98 -14.12
C GLU A 266 -8.14 -16.83 -13.00
N LYS A 267 -7.77 -18.07 -13.31
CA LYS A 267 -7.05 -18.95 -12.39
C LYS A 267 -5.57 -18.55 -12.36
N ILE A 268 -5.01 -18.47 -11.15
CA ILE A 268 -3.62 -18.12 -10.88
C ILE A 268 -3.02 -19.20 -10.00
N GLU A 269 -1.94 -19.80 -10.48
CA GLU A 269 -1.11 -20.77 -9.76
C GLU A 269 0.10 -20.03 -9.22
N VAL A 270 0.34 -20.16 -7.91
CA VAL A 270 1.50 -19.63 -7.17
C VAL A 270 1.97 -20.67 -6.15
N PRO A 271 3.15 -20.52 -5.53
CA PRO A 271 3.62 -21.52 -4.56
C PRO A 271 2.67 -21.76 -3.37
N ALA A 272 1.82 -20.80 -3.00
CA ALA A 272 0.80 -20.97 -1.96
C ALA A 272 -0.45 -21.77 -2.41
N GLY A 273 -0.55 -22.14 -3.68
CA GLY A 273 -1.66 -22.92 -4.25
C GLY A 273 -2.32 -22.27 -5.48
N ASP A 274 -3.47 -22.83 -5.86
CA ASP A 274 -4.28 -22.37 -6.98
C ASP A 274 -5.46 -21.52 -6.52
N PHE A 275 -5.64 -20.36 -7.14
CA PHE A 275 -6.68 -19.41 -6.78
C PHE A 275 -7.44 -18.91 -7.99
N THR A 276 -8.76 -18.84 -7.90
CA THR A 276 -9.56 -18.02 -8.80
C THR A 276 -9.41 -16.56 -8.38
N CYS A 277 -8.96 -15.70 -9.28
CA CYS A 277 -8.60 -14.32 -8.95
C CYS A 277 -9.31 -13.30 -9.85
N LEU A 278 -9.54 -12.10 -9.31
CA LEU A 278 -9.88 -10.89 -10.04
C LEU A 278 -8.62 -10.12 -10.38
N LYS A 279 -8.47 -9.75 -11.66
CA LYS A 279 -7.33 -8.96 -12.15
C LYS A 279 -7.64 -7.48 -12.12
N LEU A 280 -7.00 -6.75 -11.20
CA LEU A 280 -7.07 -5.30 -11.05
C LEU A 280 -5.95 -4.62 -11.84
N LYS A 281 -6.28 -3.51 -12.52
CA LYS A 281 -5.30 -2.63 -13.20
C LYS A 281 -5.38 -1.22 -12.62
N PRO A 282 -4.47 -0.83 -11.71
CA PRO A 282 -4.37 0.55 -11.23
C PRO A 282 -3.83 1.50 -12.31
N ARG A 283 -4.34 2.74 -12.32
CA ARG A 283 -3.96 3.85 -13.19
C ARG A 283 -4.10 5.18 -12.44
N LEU A 284 -3.26 6.17 -12.75
CA LEU A 284 -3.41 7.54 -12.25
C LEU A 284 -4.30 8.33 -13.23
N VAL A 285 -5.14 9.22 -12.71
CA VAL A 285 -6.06 10.08 -13.50
C VAL A 285 -5.64 11.55 -13.39
N GLY A 286 -5.65 12.31 -14.52
CA GLY A 286 -5.43 13.77 -14.55
C GLY A 286 -4.52 14.28 -15.69
N ASP A 287 -4.50 15.61 -15.91
CA ASP A 287 -3.80 16.32 -17.02
C ASP A 287 -2.26 16.30 -16.94
N GLY A 288 -1.70 15.67 -15.92
CA GLY A 288 -0.33 15.21 -16.01
C GLY A 288 -0.29 14.10 -17.06
N ARG A 289 0.23 14.39 -18.27
CA ARG A 289 0.57 13.43 -19.35
C ARG A 289 1.42 12.25 -18.84
N GLY A 290 0.82 11.38 -18.04
CA GLY A 290 1.49 10.64 -16.99
C GLY A 290 1.19 9.16 -16.98
N PHE A 291 0.28 8.71 -17.84
CA PHE A 291 0.30 7.35 -18.36
C PHE A 291 0.64 7.42 -19.84
N THR A 292 1.94 7.41 -20.15
CA THR A 292 2.31 6.75 -21.41
C THR A 292 1.90 5.28 -21.27
N LYS A 293 1.54 4.60 -22.36
CA LYS A 293 1.24 3.14 -22.40
C LYS A 293 2.35 2.21 -21.81
N ARG A 294 3.37 2.76 -21.14
CA ARG A 294 4.63 2.11 -20.76
C ARG A 294 4.65 1.54 -19.34
N ASP A 295 3.82 2.01 -18.41
CA ASP A 295 3.87 1.60 -16.99
C ASP A 295 2.66 0.71 -16.64
N GLU A 296 2.69 -0.53 -17.12
CA GLU A 296 1.59 -1.49 -16.97
C GLU A 296 1.78 -2.34 -15.70
N MET A 297 0.90 -2.17 -14.72
CA MET A 297 0.85 -2.93 -13.47
C MET A 297 -0.50 -3.65 -13.33
N TYR A 298 -0.46 -4.82 -12.69
CA TYR A 298 -1.62 -5.63 -12.37
C TYR A 298 -1.49 -6.23 -10.97
N ILE A 299 -2.62 -6.33 -10.29
CA ILE A 299 -2.76 -6.98 -8.99
C ILE A 299 -3.84 -8.04 -9.16
N TRP A 300 -3.55 -9.28 -8.77
CA TRP A 300 -4.52 -10.35 -8.68
C TRP A 300 -4.87 -10.55 -7.23
N VAL A 301 -6.17 -10.47 -6.96
CA VAL A 301 -6.76 -10.74 -5.64
C VAL A 301 -7.68 -11.94 -5.77
N THR A 302 -7.83 -12.75 -4.72
CA THR A 302 -8.80 -13.85 -4.70
C THR A 302 -10.20 -13.34 -5.05
N ASP A 303 -10.95 -14.15 -5.78
CA ASP A 303 -12.37 -13.91 -6.06
C ASP A 303 -13.22 -14.54 -4.96
N ASP A 304 -13.05 -14.03 -3.75
CA ASP A 304 -13.79 -14.38 -2.54
C ASP A 304 -13.96 -13.13 -1.67
N GLU A 305 -14.64 -13.28 -0.53
CA GLU A 305 -14.87 -12.18 0.42
C GLU A 305 -13.59 -11.54 0.98
N HIS A 306 -12.41 -12.17 0.80
CA HIS A 306 -11.16 -11.69 1.38
C HIS A 306 -10.36 -10.79 0.44
N HIS A 307 -10.56 -10.94 -0.87
CA HIS A 307 -9.77 -10.28 -1.91
C HIS A 307 -8.26 -10.32 -1.60
N MET A 308 -7.77 -11.46 -1.11
CA MET A 308 -6.38 -11.63 -0.70
C MET A 308 -5.46 -11.45 -1.90
N PRO A 309 -4.42 -10.59 -1.84
CA PRO A 309 -3.46 -10.47 -2.93
C PRO A 309 -2.71 -11.79 -3.15
N VAL A 310 -2.74 -12.30 -4.39
CA VAL A 310 -2.11 -13.56 -4.79
C VAL A 310 -0.87 -13.30 -5.66
N LEU A 311 -0.97 -12.32 -6.56
CA LEU A 311 0.08 -12.00 -7.52
C LEU A 311 0.10 -10.50 -7.83
N VAL A 312 1.28 -9.93 -7.96
CA VAL A 312 1.48 -8.59 -8.53
C VAL A 312 2.43 -8.72 -9.71
N LYS A 313 2.13 -8.08 -10.84
CA LYS A 313 3.06 -7.97 -11.99
C LYS A 313 3.14 -6.54 -12.47
N ALA A 314 4.35 -6.07 -12.71
CA ALA A 314 4.60 -4.75 -13.28
C ALA A 314 5.60 -4.82 -14.43
N LYS A 315 5.33 -4.10 -15.52
CA LYS A 315 6.24 -3.96 -16.65
C LYS A 315 7.40 -3.05 -16.26
N ALA A 316 8.63 -3.55 -16.42
CA ALA A 316 9.85 -2.77 -16.28
C ALA A 316 10.45 -2.47 -17.66
N LYS A 317 11.48 -1.60 -17.72
CA LYS A 317 12.16 -1.24 -18.98
C LYS A 317 12.79 -2.48 -19.66
N LEU A 318 13.25 -3.42 -18.86
CA LEU A 318 13.82 -4.70 -19.28
C LEU A 318 13.06 -5.77 -18.48
N GLY A 319 12.19 -6.58 -19.07
CA GLY A 319 11.45 -7.63 -18.36
C GLY A 319 10.28 -7.18 -17.47
N HIS A 320 9.88 -8.06 -16.54
CA HIS A 320 8.74 -7.86 -15.65
C HIS A 320 9.15 -8.08 -14.20
N LEU A 321 8.66 -7.21 -13.32
CA LEU A 321 8.69 -7.43 -11.89
C LEU A 321 7.47 -8.24 -11.49
N TRP A 322 7.64 -9.10 -10.51
CA TRP A 322 6.55 -9.90 -9.99
C TRP A 322 6.70 -10.13 -8.49
N ALA A 323 5.58 -10.39 -7.82
CA ALA A 323 5.52 -10.88 -6.46
C ALA A 323 4.43 -11.95 -6.39
N GLU A 324 4.78 -13.15 -5.96
CA GLU A 324 3.90 -14.32 -5.87
C GLU A 324 3.70 -14.70 -4.40
N LEU A 325 2.46 -14.96 -4.00
CA LEU A 325 2.14 -15.46 -2.66
C LEU A 325 2.73 -16.86 -2.47
N ILE A 326 3.50 -17.03 -1.39
CA ILE A 326 4.13 -18.32 -1.05
C ILE A 326 3.61 -18.91 0.26
N HIS A 327 3.05 -18.08 1.13
CA HIS A 327 2.49 -18.52 2.41
C HIS A 327 1.47 -17.51 2.92
N TYR A 328 0.42 -17.98 3.58
CA TYR A 328 -0.52 -17.13 4.28
C TYR A 328 -1.07 -17.78 5.55
N GLU A 329 -1.35 -16.97 6.58
CA GLU A 329 -2.03 -17.34 7.82
C GLU A 329 -3.15 -16.33 8.08
N ARG A 330 -4.33 -16.81 8.48
CA ARG A 330 -5.51 -16.00 8.78
C ARG A 330 -6.30 -16.66 9.92
N ASP A 331 -6.69 -15.86 10.92
CA ASP A 331 -7.43 -16.30 12.13
C ASP A 331 -8.95 -16.02 12.08
#